data_AF-A0A7S1VT91-F1
#
_entry.id   AF-A0A7S1VT91-F1
#
_cell.length_a   1.000
_cell.length_b   1.000
_cell.length_c   1.000
_cell.angle_alpha   90.00
_cell.angle_beta   90.00
_cell.angle_gamma   90.00
#
_symmetry.space_group_name_H-M   'P 1'
#
loop_
_entity.id
_entity.type
_entity.pdbx_description
1 polymer ?
#
loop_
_entity_poly.entity_id
_entity_poly.type
_entity_poly.pdbx_seq_one_letter_code
_entity_poly.pdbx_strand_id
1 'polypeptide(L)'
;RYEKGQHFLPHTDGFKGPITASGFQQSGRLVTLFVYLNTVPNGGQTRFTKLEDHSNGAGGGVNVSPTQGKAVLHFPNTLELIEDVRTEHEGAEADDEKWLLVTWVWQNYRTDDWYGRFNDRPLSPETVI
;
A
#
# COMPACT_ATOMS: atom_id res chain seq x y z
N ARG A 1 -3.96 -1.83 11.21
CA ARG A 1 -5.38 -1.92 11.62
C ARG A 1 -6.03 -0.57 11.38
N TYR A 2 -7.29 -0.55 10.97
CA TYR A 2 -8.14 0.63 10.95
C TYR A 2 -9.32 0.40 11.88
N GLU A 3 -9.67 1.42 12.66
CA GLU A 3 -10.93 1.51 13.41
C GLU A 3 -12.02 2.13 12.54
N LYS A 4 -13.27 2.05 13.00
CA LYS A 4 -14.40 2.73 12.34
C LYS A 4 -14.11 4.22 12.16
N GLY A 5 -14.38 4.73 10.96
CA GLY A 5 -14.15 6.13 10.58
C GLY A 5 -12.71 6.44 10.15
N GLN A 6 -11.76 5.52 10.32
CA GLN A 6 -10.39 5.72 9.86
C GLN A 6 -10.26 5.43 8.36
N HIS A 7 -9.41 6.21 7.72
CA HIS A 7 -9.09 6.11 6.30
C HIS A 7 -7.59 6.38 6.09
N PHE A 8 -7.11 6.09 4.88
CA PHE A 8 -5.77 6.49 4.47
C PHE A 8 -5.85 7.25 3.15
N LEU A 9 -5.32 8.47 3.15
CA LEU A 9 -5.47 9.41 2.05
C LEU A 9 -4.89 8.87 0.73
N PRO A 10 -5.38 9.35 -0.42
CA PRO A 10 -4.83 9.01 -1.73
C PRO A 10 -3.31 9.23 -1.80
N HIS A 11 -2.59 8.21 -2.21
CA HIS A 11 -1.15 8.24 -2.41
C HIS A 11 -0.73 7.17 -3.41
N THR A 12 0.54 7.20 -3.81
CA THR A 12 1.20 6.13 -4.54
C THR A 12 2.22 5.46 -3.63
N ASP A 13 2.48 4.17 -3.90
CA ASP A 13 3.64 3.49 -3.33
C ASP A 13 4.92 3.72 -4.17
N GLY A 14 4.81 4.57 -5.19
CA GLY A 14 5.91 5.02 -6.04
C GLY A 14 6.80 6.02 -5.30
N PHE A 15 8.01 6.21 -5.82
CA PHE A 15 8.88 7.29 -5.37
C PHE A 15 9.41 8.05 -6.58
N LYS A 16 9.51 9.37 -6.44
CA LYS A 16 10.18 10.21 -7.43
C LYS A 16 11.62 10.46 -7.02
N GLY A 17 12.53 10.28 -7.97
CA GLY A 17 13.94 10.61 -7.80
C GLY A 17 14.78 9.48 -7.18
N PRO A 18 16.08 9.75 -6.93
CA PRO A 18 17.08 8.71 -6.65
C PRO A 18 17.09 8.19 -5.21
N ILE A 19 16.32 8.80 -4.29
CA ILE A 19 16.27 8.45 -2.87
C ILE A 19 14.81 8.33 -2.43
N THR A 20 14.43 7.21 -1.82
CA THR A 20 13.06 6.95 -1.36
C THR A 20 12.82 7.45 0.05
N ALA A 21 11.56 7.63 0.45
CA ALA A 21 11.23 8.03 1.83
C ALA A 21 11.69 6.99 2.87
N SER A 22 11.81 5.73 2.45
CA SER A 22 12.35 4.64 3.27
C SER A 22 13.87 4.60 3.30
N GLY A 23 14.57 5.54 2.66
CA GLY A 23 16.03 5.66 2.67
C GLY A 23 16.76 4.64 1.77
N PHE A 24 16.10 4.12 0.74
CA PHE A 24 16.79 3.36 -0.31
C PHE A 24 17.35 4.34 -1.35
N GLN A 25 18.51 4.01 -1.90
CA GLN A 25 19.15 4.77 -2.98
C GLN A 25 19.06 3.98 -4.28
N GLN A 26 18.76 4.66 -5.39
CA GLN A 26 18.64 4.06 -6.74
C GLN A 26 17.78 2.77 -6.73
N SER A 27 16.65 2.81 -6.03
CA SER A 27 15.74 1.68 -5.87
C SER A 27 14.31 2.20 -5.70
N GLY A 28 13.33 1.32 -5.92
CA GLY A 28 11.91 1.60 -5.77
C GLY A 28 11.13 0.35 -5.38
N ARG A 29 9.89 0.55 -4.93
CA ARG A 29 8.94 -0.54 -4.70
C ARG A 29 8.46 -1.04 -6.05
N LEU A 30 8.79 -2.27 -6.42
CA LEU A 30 8.32 -2.90 -7.65
C LEU A 30 6.95 -3.52 -7.47
N VAL A 31 6.66 -4.04 -6.28
CA VAL A 31 5.39 -4.69 -5.98
C VAL A 31 4.88 -4.19 -4.65
N THR A 32 3.59 -3.87 -4.61
CA THR A 32 2.82 -3.74 -3.38
C THR A 32 1.84 -4.90 -3.31
N LEU A 33 1.80 -5.58 -2.17
CA LEU A 33 0.82 -6.61 -1.86
C LEU A 33 0.02 -6.20 -0.62
N PHE A 34 -1.29 -6.07 -0.80
CA PHE A 34 -2.26 -5.91 0.26
C PHE A 34 -3.01 -7.22 0.46
N VAL A 35 -3.06 -7.74 1.69
CA VAL A 35 -3.85 -8.91 2.05
C VAL A 35 -4.86 -8.52 3.13
N TYR A 36 -6.14 -8.72 2.85
CA TYR A 36 -7.20 -8.47 3.82
C TYR A 36 -7.24 -9.62 4.83
N LEU A 37 -6.98 -9.30 6.10
CA LEU A 37 -6.93 -10.31 7.16
C LEU A 37 -8.30 -10.59 7.77
N ASN A 38 -9.29 -9.73 7.51
CA ASN A 38 -10.70 -9.93 7.82
C ASN A 38 -11.60 -9.37 6.70
N THR A 39 -12.89 -9.73 6.75
CA THR A 39 -13.92 -9.19 5.85
C THR A 39 -14.56 -7.97 6.48
N VAL A 40 -14.73 -6.89 5.72
CA VAL A 40 -15.52 -5.71 6.14
C VAL A 40 -16.68 -5.56 5.15
N PRO A 41 -17.95 -5.77 5.57
CA PRO A 41 -19.08 -5.78 4.65
C PRO A 41 -19.36 -4.43 3.98
N ASN A 42 -19.08 -3.32 4.66
CA ASN A 42 -19.33 -1.96 4.18
C ASN A 42 -18.10 -1.06 4.45
N GLY A 43 -17.86 -0.08 3.59
CA GLY A 43 -16.68 0.79 3.66
C GLY A 43 -15.35 0.03 3.47
N GLY A 44 -14.24 0.69 3.82
CA GLY A 44 -12.93 0.07 3.94
C GLY A 44 -12.31 -0.42 2.61
N GLN A 45 -12.86 -0.05 1.45
CA GLN A 45 -12.33 -0.49 0.16
C GLN A 45 -10.92 0.05 -0.07
N THR A 46 -10.08 -0.72 -0.76
CA THR A 46 -8.92 -0.14 -1.45
C THR A 46 -9.42 0.40 -2.78
N ARG A 47 -9.29 1.72 -2.98
CA ARG A 47 -9.80 2.39 -4.18
C ARG A 47 -8.64 2.93 -5.00
N PHE A 48 -8.57 2.54 -6.27
CA PHE A 48 -7.65 3.13 -7.24
C PHE A 48 -8.38 4.23 -8.00
N THR A 49 -8.07 5.48 -7.63
CA THR A 49 -8.78 6.69 -8.09
C THR A 49 -8.48 7.04 -9.54
N LYS A 50 -7.35 6.56 -10.08
CA LYS A 50 -6.85 6.87 -11.43
C LYS A 50 -6.85 5.69 -12.39
N LEU A 51 -7.22 4.49 -11.93
CA LEU A 51 -7.46 3.36 -12.83
C LEU A 51 -8.88 3.40 -13.33
N GLU A 52 -9.06 3.12 -14.62
CA GLU A 52 -10.37 2.93 -15.19
C GLU A 52 -10.79 1.46 -15.10
N ASP A 53 -11.93 1.22 -14.49
CA ASP A 53 -12.58 -0.08 -14.47
C ASP A 53 -13.32 -0.31 -15.80
N HIS A 54 -12.68 -1.06 -16.69
CA HIS A 54 -13.25 -1.45 -17.97
C HIS A 54 -14.15 -2.68 -17.88
N SER A 55 -14.27 -3.34 -16.72
CA SER A 55 -15.03 -4.58 -16.60
C SER A 55 -16.55 -4.36 -16.66
N ASN A 56 -17.00 -3.16 -16.30
CA ASN A 56 -18.43 -2.87 -16.06
C ASN A 56 -19.05 -1.91 -17.08
N GLY A 57 -18.29 -1.44 -18.08
CA GLY A 57 -18.75 -0.53 -19.14
C GLY A 57 -19.17 0.88 -18.70
N ALA A 58 -19.28 1.13 -17.39
CA ALA A 58 -19.74 2.40 -16.81
C ALA A 58 -18.63 3.45 -16.63
N GLY A 59 -17.36 3.05 -16.75
CA GLY A 59 -16.22 3.89 -16.38
C GLY A 59 -16.16 4.16 -14.87
N GLY A 60 -14.99 4.55 -14.36
CA GLY A 60 -14.77 4.88 -12.94
C GLY A 60 -13.59 4.15 -12.31
N GLY A 61 -13.24 4.54 -11.08
CA GLY A 61 -12.14 3.96 -10.31
C GLY A 61 -12.31 2.46 -10.01
N VAL A 62 -11.20 1.71 -9.93
CA VAL A 62 -11.24 0.31 -9.49
C VAL A 62 -11.35 0.26 -7.97
N ASN A 63 -12.41 -0.37 -7.47
CA ASN A 63 -12.66 -0.51 -6.02
C ASN A 63 -12.60 -1.97 -5.62
N VAL A 64 -11.78 -2.30 -4.63
CA VAL A 64 -11.66 -3.66 -4.09
C VAL A 64 -12.18 -3.70 -2.66
N SER A 65 -13.25 -4.46 -2.44
CA SER A 65 -13.82 -4.65 -1.11
C SER A 65 -12.94 -5.59 -0.27
N PRO A 66 -12.73 -5.30 1.02
CA PRO A 66 -11.98 -6.16 1.92
C PRO A 66 -12.77 -7.46 2.19
N THR A 67 -12.23 -8.57 1.70
CA THR A 67 -12.74 -9.92 1.99
C THR A 67 -11.58 -10.74 2.51
N GLN A 68 -11.75 -11.40 3.66
CA GLN A 68 -10.69 -12.17 4.30
C GLN A 68 -10.01 -13.13 3.31
N GLY A 69 -8.68 -13.09 3.28
CA GLY A 69 -7.83 -13.90 2.42
C GLY A 69 -7.71 -13.40 0.97
N LYS A 70 -8.53 -12.44 0.53
CA LYS A 70 -8.30 -11.77 -0.76
C LYS A 70 -7.10 -10.84 -0.67
N ALA A 71 -6.45 -10.67 -1.81
CA ALA A 71 -5.31 -9.80 -1.94
C ALA A 71 -5.45 -8.85 -3.14
N VAL A 72 -4.79 -7.71 -3.05
CA VAL A 72 -4.54 -6.79 -4.15
C VAL A 72 -3.04 -6.75 -4.38
N LEU A 73 -2.63 -6.98 -5.63
CA LEU A 73 -1.24 -6.86 -6.06
C LEU A 73 -1.17 -5.80 -7.15
N HIS A 74 -0.27 -4.83 -6.99
CA HIS A 74 -0.02 -3.81 -8.01
C HIS A 74 1.46 -3.43 -8.08
N PHE A 75 1.84 -2.75 -9.17
CA PHE A 75 3.21 -2.42 -9.52
C PHE A 75 3.38 -0.90 -9.59
N PRO A 76 3.84 -0.23 -8.52
CA PRO A 76 3.86 1.22 -8.48
C PRO A 76 5.05 1.84 -9.22
N ASN A 77 6.05 1.05 -9.65
CA ASN A 77 7.17 1.52 -10.47
C ASN A 77 7.55 0.50 -11.56
N THR A 78 8.12 1.00 -12.66
CA THR A 78 8.84 0.16 -13.64
C THR A 78 10.24 -0.22 -13.14
N LEU A 79 10.94 -1.09 -13.88
CA LEU A 79 12.34 -1.47 -13.58
C LEU A 79 13.32 -0.30 -13.76
N GLU A 80 12.94 0.71 -14.52
CA GLU A 80 13.66 1.98 -14.72
C GLU A 80 13.33 3.02 -13.63
N LEU A 81 12.63 2.62 -12.56
CA LEU A 81 12.21 3.49 -11.46
C LEU A 81 11.29 4.63 -11.89
N ILE A 82 10.48 4.39 -12.92
CA ILE A 82 9.43 5.31 -13.35
C ILE A 82 8.15 4.95 -12.59
N GLU A 83 7.64 5.90 -11.81
CA GLU A 83 6.39 5.76 -11.07
C GLU A 83 5.19 5.60 -12.02
N ASP A 84 4.34 4.61 -11.77
CA ASP A 84 3.02 4.51 -12.41
C ASP A 84 1.97 5.24 -11.58
N VAL A 85 1.74 6.51 -11.92
CA VAL A 85 0.80 7.40 -11.25
C VAL A 85 -0.66 6.91 -11.28
N ARG A 86 -0.99 5.96 -12.17
CA ARG A 86 -2.34 5.37 -12.23
C ARG A 86 -2.60 4.47 -11.03
N THR A 87 -1.54 3.96 -10.40
CA THR A 87 -1.63 3.13 -9.17
C THR A 87 -1.89 3.95 -7.91
N GLU A 88 -2.21 5.25 -8.02
CA GLU A 88 -2.72 6.03 -6.91
C GLU A 88 -3.93 5.33 -6.28
N HIS A 89 -3.86 5.15 -4.98
CA HIS A 89 -4.89 4.45 -4.23
C HIS A 89 -5.07 5.05 -2.84
N GLU A 90 -6.23 4.78 -2.27
CA GLU A 90 -6.59 5.12 -0.90
C GLU A 90 -7.14 3.91 -0.16
N GLY A 91 -7.07 3.97 1.17
CA GLY A 91 -7.91 3.16 2.04
C GLY A 91 -9.16 3.97 2.38
N ALA A 92 -10.28 3.68 1.72
CA ALA A 92 -11.55 4.35 2.01
C ALA A 92 -11.95 4.17 3.49
N GLU A 93 -12.74 5.12 4.00
CA GLU A 93 -13.25 5.10 5.37
C GLU A 93 -13.86 3.74 5.73
N ALA A 94 -13.39 3.14 6.82
CA ALA A 94 -13.86 1.85 7.28
C ALA A 94 -15.13 2.03 8.13
N ASP A 95 -16.19 1.28 7.83
CA ASP A 95 -17.42 1.31 8.64
C ASP A 95 -17.32 0.44 9.91
N ASP A 96 -16.32 -0.43 9.94
CA ASP A 96 -15.98 -1.36 11.03
C ASP A 96 -14.46 -1.62 11.05
N GLU A 97 -13.97 -2.43 11.99
CA GLU A 97 -12.56 -2.77 12.10
C GLU A 97 -12.03 -3.47 10.84
N LYS A 98 -10.93 -2.94 10.27
CA LYS A 98 -10.22 -3.49 9.11
C LYS A 98 -8.79 -3.86 9.47
N TRP A 99 -8.43 -5.12 9.18
CA TRP A 99 -7.07 -5.62 9.27
C TRP A 99 -6.50 -5.86 7.88
N LEU A 100 -5.32 -5.28 7.66
CA LEU A 100 -4.61 -5.31 6.39
C LEU A 100 -3.16 -5.65 6.67
N LEU A 101 -2.64 -6.68 6.01
CA LEU A 101 -1.21 -6.86 5.85
C LEU A 101 -0.78 -6.12 4.59
N VAL A 102 0.29 -5.33 4.71
CA VAL A 102 0.94 -4.67 3.59
C VAL A 102 2.39 -5.14 3.54
N THR A 103 2.85 -5.55 2.36
CA THR A 103 4.27 -5.78 2.12
C THR A 103 4.69 -5.22 0.77
N TRP A 104 5.97 -4.86 0.68
CA TRP A 104 6.56 -4.27 -0.50
C TRP A 104 7.78 -5.05 -0.95
N VAL A 105 7.88 -5.30 -2.26
CA VAL A 105 9.08 -5.87 -2.88
C VAL A 105 9.87 -4.74 -3.51
N TRP A 106 11.13 -4.62 -3.14
CA TRP A 106 12.04 -3.58 -3.63
C TRP A 106 12.94 -4.13 -4.74
N GLN A 107 13.32 -3.28 -5.70
CA GLN A 107 14.22 -3.69 -6.80
C GLN A 107 15.60 -4.09 -6.29
N ASN A 108 16.17 -3.27 -5.41
CA ASN A 108 17.48 -3.49 -4.81
C ASN A 108 17.34 -3.64 -3.30
N TYR A 109 18.23 -4.43 -2.71
CA TYR A 109 18.39 -4.47 -1.26
C TYR A 109 18.82 -3.11 -0.74
N ARG A 110 18.51 -2.85 0.52
CA ARG A 110 18.92 -1.64 1.21
C ARG A 110 20.44 -1.63 1.38
N THR A 111 21.10 -0.59 0.89
CA THR A 111 22.58 -0.45 0.97
C THR A 111 23.06 0.38 2.15
N ASP A 112 22.21 1.26 2.70
CA ASP A 112 22.49 2.10 3.87
C ASP A 112 21.75 1.56 5.09
N ASP A 113 22.51 1.21 6.14
CA ASP A 113 21.99 0.66 7.38
C ASP A 113 21.55 1.73 8.39
N TRP A 114 21.80 3.02 8.14
CA TRP A 114 21.45 4.14 9.02
C TRP A 114 20.00 4.05 9.51
N TYR A 115 19.07 3.90 8.57
CA TYR A 115 17.66 3.86 8.90
C TYR A 115 17.27 2.61 9.70
N GLY A 116 17.93 1.46 9.50
CA GLY A 116 17.73 0.29 10.36
C GLY A 116 18.29 0.54 11.76
N ARG A 117 19.53 1.06 11.85
CA ARG A 117 20.21 1.32 13.13
C ARG A 117 19.50 2.33 14.03
N PHE A 118 18.83 3.34 13.47
CA PHE A 118 18.23 4.42 14.26
C PHE A 118 16.70 4.36 14.35
N ASN A 119 16.04 3.62 13.45
CA ASN A 119 14.58 3.48 13.44
C ASN A 119 14.11 2.09 13.90
N ASP A 120 14.98 1.07 13.91
CA ASP A 120 14.72 -0.19 14.63
C ASP A 120 14.98 0.05 16.13
N ARG A 121 14.02 0.69 16.81
CA ARG A 121 13.88 0.40 18.24
C ARG A 121 13.54 -1.09 18.34
N PRO A 122 14.24 -1.89 19.16
CA PRO A 122 13.80 -3.26 19.40
C PRO A 122 12.32 -3.20 19.76
N LEU A 123 11.49 -4.04 19.12
CA LEU A 123 10.09 -4.19 19.48
C LEU A 123 10.08 -4.48 20.98
N SER A 124 9.70 -3.48 21.78
CA SER A 124 9.50 -3.73 23.20
C SER A 124 8.40 -4.79 23.28
N PRO A 125 8.48 -5.75 24.22
CA PRO A 125 7.46 -6.78 24.38
C PRO A 125 6.04 -6.21 24.63
N GLU A 126 5.90 -4.90 24.80
CA GLU A 126 4.64 -4.19 25.01
C GLU A 126 4.00 -3.65 23.72
N THR A 127 4.67 -3.71 22.57
CA THR A 127 4.06 -3.33 21.28
C THR A 127 3.59 -4.57 20.53
N VAL A 128 2.53 -5.19 21.03
CA VAL A 128 1.68 -6.10 20.26
C VAL A 128 0.47 -5.26 19.81
N ILE A 129 0.37 -5.01 18.50
CA ILE A 129 -0.87 -4.54 17.86
C ILE A 129 -1.64 -5.78 17.42
#